data_AF-M1EBX4-F1
#
_entry.id   AF-M1EBX4-F1
#
_cell.length_a   1.000
_cell.length_b   1.000
_cell.length_c   1.000
_cell.angle_alpha   90.00
_cell.angle_beta   90.00
_cell.angle_gamma   90.00
#
_symmetry.space_group_name_H-M   'P 1'
#
loop_
_entity.id
_entity.type
_entity.pdbx_description
1 polymer ?
#
loop_
_entity_poly.entity_id
_entity_poly.type
_entity_poly.pdbx_seq_one_letter_code
_entity_poly.pdbx_strand_id
1 'polypeptide(L)' 'NSNLLGYIGIDTIIEQMRKKTMKTGFDFNIMVVGQSGLGKSTLVNTLFKSQVSRKASSWNREEKIPKTVEIKAIG' A
#
# COMPACT_ATOMS: atom_id res chain seq x y z
N ASN A 1 -31.81 -22.48 18.51
CA ASN A 1 -30.50 -22.29 17.83
C ASN A 1 -30.10 -20.82 17.77
N SER A 2 -29.98 -20.14 18.91
CA SER A 2 -29.62 -18.71 19.02
C SER A 2 -28.11 -18.44 19.16
N ASN A 3 -27.27 -19.48 19.21
CA ASN A 3 -25.83 -19.36 19.44
C ASN A 3 -24.98 -19.09 18.18
N LEU A 4 -25.60 -18.83 17.02
CA LEU A 4 -24.86 -18.71 15.75
C LEU A 4 -24.13 -17.35 15.60
N LEU A 5 -24.41 -16.35 16.44
CA LEU A 5 -23.83 -15.00 16.35
C LEU A 5 -22.67 -14.71 17.31
N GLY A 6 -22.29 -15.67 18.17
CA GLY A 6 -21.24 -15.48 19.17
C GLY A 6 -21.65 -14.53 20.31
N TYR A 7 -20.95 -14.60 21.44
CA TYR A 7 -21.19 -13.73 22.60
C TYR A 7 -20.89 -12.26 22.27
N ILE A 8 -21.81 -11.35 22.61
CA ILE A 8 -21.70 -9.90 22.42
C ILE A 8 -21.86 -9.25 23.80
N GLY A 9 -20.75 -8.74 24.34
CA GLY A 9 -20.70 -8.06 25.64
C GLY A 9 -19.71 -6.88 25.64
N ILE A 10 -19.80 -6.01 26.65
CA ILE A 10 -18.93 -4.82 26.78
C ILE A 10 -17.45 -5.20 26.86
N ASP A 11 -17.15 -6.34 27.49
CA ASP A 11 -15.83 -6.94 27.58
C ASP A 11 -15.23 -7.31 26.21
N THR A 12 -16.05 -7.45 25.17
CA THR A 12 -15.63 -7.80 23.80
C THR A 12 -15.46 -6.60 22.86
N ILE A 13 -15.68 -5.36 23.33
CA ILE A 13 -15.74 -4.17 22.48
C ILE A 13 -14.49 -3.96 21.61
N ILE A 14 -13.30 -4.25 22.15
CA ILE A 14 -12.03 -4.11 21.43
C ILE A 14 -11.94 -5.13 20.29
N GLU A 15 -12.35 -6.38 20.53
CA GLU A 15 -12.34 -7.42 19.50
C GLU A 15 -13.42 -7.14 18.43
N GLN A 16 -14.55 -6.56 18.81
CA GLN A 16 -15.55 -6.10 17.85
C GLN A 16 -15.02 -4.99 16.95
N MET A 17 -14.34 -3.98 17.52
CA MET A 17 -13.68 -2.93 16.75
C MET A 17 -12.62 -3.51 15.83
N ARG A 18 -11.78 -4.44 16.32
CA ARG A 18 -10.76 -5.12 15.51
C ARG A 18 -11.37 -5.86 14.32
N LYS A 19 -12.38 -6.70 14.57
CA LYS A 19 -13.10 -7.45 13.52
C LYS A 19 -13.77 -6.51 12.52
N LYS A 20 -14.40 -5.43 12.99
CA LYS A 20 -15.02 -4.43 12.13
C LYS A 20 -13.98 -3.76 11.23
N THR A 21 -12.88 -3.29 11.79
CA THR A 21 -11.80 -2.66 11.01
C THR A 21 -11.18 -3.62 10.01
N MET A 22 -10.93 -4.88 10.39
CA MET A 22 -10.43 -5.89 9.46
C MET A 22 -11.41 -6.20 8.33
N LYS A 23 -12.72 -6.17 8.59
CA LYS A 23 -13.76 -6.39 7.58
C LYS A 23 -13.92 -5.19 6.65
N THR A 24 -13.88 -3.97 7.18
CA THR A 24 -13.92 -2.74 6.38
C THR A 24 -12.66 -2.59 5.53
N GLY A 25 -11.52 -3.03 6.05
CA GLY A 25 -10.23 -2.85 5.41
C GLY A 25 -9.63 -1.47 5.67
N PHE A 26 -8.58 -1.17 4.93
CA PHE A 26 -7.82 0.07 5.03
C PHE A 26 -7.43 0.53 3.63
N ASP A 27 -7.50 1.83 3.39
CA ASP A 27 -6.98 2.44 2.18
C ASP A 27 -5.59 3.02 2.46
N PHE A 28 -4.62 2.66 1.62
CA PHE A 28 -3.26 3.17 1.72
C PHE A 28 -2.80 3.71 0.37
N ASN A 29 -2.24 4.92 0.38
CA ASN A 29 -1.54 5.49 -0.77
C ASN A 29 -0.04 5.44 -0.50
N ILE A 30 0.70 4.66 -1.28
CA ILE A 30 2.13 4.42 -1.06
C ILE A 30 2.90 4.89 -2.30
N MET A 31 3.95 5.67 -2.07
CA MET A 31 4.92 6.09 -3.09
C MET A 31 6.30 5.52 -2.75
N VAL A 32 6.93 4.86 -3.72
CA VAL A 32 8.25 4.25 -3.55
C VAL A 32 9.24 4.94 -4.49
N VAL A 33 10.25 5.61 -3.93
CA VAL A 33 11.25 6.39 -4.67
C VAL A 33 12.68 5.93 -4.36
N GLY A 34 13.61 6.14 -5.28
CA GLY A 34 15.02 5.76 -5.15
C GLY A 34 15.66 5.36 -6.47
N GLN A 35 17.00 5.29 -6.51
CA GLN A 35 17.76 4.90 -7.71
C GLN A 35 17.33 3.53 -8.27
N SER A 36 17.53 3.33 -9.57
CA SER A 36 17.34 2.01 -10.19
C SER A 36 18.19 0.93 -9.50
N GLY A 37 17.68 -0.30 -9.42
CA GLY A 37 18.39 -1.43 -8.79
C GLY A 37 18.19 -1.60 -7.28
N LEU A 38 17.67 -0.61 -6.56
CA LEU A 38 17.48 -0.68 -5.09
C LEU A 38 16.33 -1.60 -4.61
N GLY A 39 15.71 -2.37 -5.50
CA GLY A 39 14.65 -3.31 -5.11
C GLY A 39 13.25 -2.69 -4.92
N LYS A 40 12.97 -1.49 -5.45
CA LYS A 40 11.63 -0.84 -5.35
C LYS A 40 10.49 -1.73 -5.87
N SER A 41 10.65 -2.31 -7.05
CA SER A 41 9.66 -3.24 -7.61
C SER A 41 9.57 -4.53 -6.80
N THR A 42 10.70 -5.00 -6.25
CA THR A 42 10.74 -6.16 -5.34
C THR A 42 9.93 -5.88 -4.07
N LEU A 43 10.10 -4.71 -3.44
CA LEU A 43 9.36 -4.30 -2.25
C LEU A 43 7.84 -4.34 -2.50
N VAL A 44 7.39 -3.70 -3.59
CA VAL A 44 5.96 -3.68 -3.96
C VAL A 44 5.44 -5.10 -4.19
N ASN A 45 6.17 -5.91 -4.95
CA ASN A 45 5.72 -7.27 -5.26
C ASN A 45 5.70 -8.18 -4.04
N THR A 46 6.66 -8.03 -3.12
CA THR A 46 6.71 -8.77 -1.85
C THR A 46 5.55 -8.35 -0.94
N LEU A 47 5.28 -7.04 -0.83
CA LEU A 47 4.19 -6.50 -0.01
C LEU A 47 2.83 -7.08 -0.43
N PHE A 48 2.58 -7.18 -1.74
CA PHE A 48 1.32 -7.69 -2.28
C PHE A 48 1.35 -9.18 -2.66
N LYS A 49 2.47 -9.88 -2.40
CA LYS A 49 2.73 -11.27 -2.82
C LYS A 49 2.32 -11.56 -4.27
N SER A 50 2.49 -10.58 -5.17
CA SER A 50 2.01 -10.62 -6.55
C SER A 50 2.81 -9.65 -7.44
N GLN A 51 2.75 -9.84 -8.76
CA GLN A 51 3.46 -8.99 -9.73
C GLN A 51 2.67 -7.70 -10.02
N VAL A 52 2.53 -6.83 -9.03
CA VAL A 52 1.81 -5.54 -9.14
C VAL A 52 2.68 -4.48 -9.81
N SER A 53 3.99 -4.50 -9.56
CA SER A 53 4.93 -3.59 -10.20
C SER A 53 5.15 -4.02 -11.65
N ARG A 54 4.72 -3.17 -12.60
CA ARG A 54 4.99 -3.37 -14.03
C ARG A 54 6.49 -3.42 -14.28
N LYS A 55 6.97 -4.40 -15.07
CA LYS A 55 8.33 -4.37 -15.60
C LYS A 55 8.52 -3.06 -16.37
N ALA A 56 9.57 -2.31 -16.03
CA ALA A 56 9.91 -1.02 -16.66
C ALA A 56 10.19 -1.12 -18.18
N SER A 57 10.10 -2.31 -18.78
CA SER A 57 10.39 -2.58 -20.19
C SER A 57 9.20 -2.43 -21.14
N SER A 58 8.00 -2.10 -20.66
CA SER A 58 6.79 -1.93 -21.51
C SER A 58 6.28 -0.48 -21.61
N TRP A 59 6.98 0.49 -21.03
CA TRP A 59 6.77 1.89 -21.38
C TRP A 59 7.73 2.23 -22.51
N ASN A 60 7.18 2.43 -23.71
CA ASN A 60 7.90 3.08 -24.80
C ASN A 60 8.60 4.34 -24.23
N ARG A 61 9.92 4.41 -24.42
CA ARG A 61 10.82 5.36 -23.76
C ARG A 61 10.69 6.79 -24.31
N GLU A 62 9.50 7.39 -24.35
CA GLU A 62 9.37 8.76 -24.89
C GLU A 62 8.83 9.80 -23.94
N GLU A 63 8.18 9.44 -22.83
CA GLU A 63 7.90 10.43 -21.77
C GLU A 63 8.71 10.10 -20.52
N LYS A 64 9.95 10.61 -20.50
CA LYS A 64 10.69 10.78 -19.24
C LYS A 64 9.81 11.61 -18.31
N ILE A 65 9.23 10.96 -17.30
CA ILE A 65 8.66 11.65 -16.15
C ILE A 65 9.69 12.69 -15.67
N PRO A 66 9.32 13.98 -15.59
CA PRO A 66 10.26 15.03 -15.19
C PRO A 66 10.89 14.67 -13.85
N LYS A 67 12.23 14.61 -13.81
CA LYS A 67 12.95 14.38 -12.55
C LYS A 67 12.76 15.62 -11.68
N THR A 68 12.17 15.45 -10.51
CA THR A 68 11.98 16.51 -9.51
C THR A 68 13.32 16.87 -8.84
N VAL A 69 14.22 17.52 -9.56
CA VAL A 69 15.45 18.07 -8.99
C VAL A 69 15.70 19.45 -9.57
N GLU A 70 15.13 20.46 -8.90
CA GLU A 70 15.84 21.69 -8.55
C GLU A 70 14.91 22.56 -7.67
N ILE A 71 15.20 22.61 -6.36
CA ILE A 71 14.68 23.69 -5.52
C ILE A 71 15.67 24.85 -5.69
N LYS A 72 15.30 25.87 -6.46
CA LYS A 72 16.06 27.13 -6.47
C LYS A 72 15.70 27.92 -5.22
N ALA A 73 16.67 28.06 -4.31
CA ALA A 73 16.61 29.09 -3.29
C ALA A 73 16.80 30.43 -3.99
N ILE A 74 15.78 31.29 -3.94
CA ILE A 74 15.88 32.67 -4.38
C ILE A 74 16.38 33.45 -3.15
N GLY A 75 17.63 33.91 -3.22
CA GLY A 75 18.15 34.99 -2.39
C GLY A 75 17.98 36.32 -3.11
#